data_AF-A0A520R3S8-F1
#
_entry.id   AF-A0A520R3S8-F1
#
_cell.length_a   1.000
_cell.length_b   1.000
_cell.length_c   1.000
_cell.angle_alpha   90.00
_cell.angle_beta   90.00
_cell.angle_gamma   90.00
#
_symmetry.space_group_name_H-M   'P 1'
#
loop_
_entity.id
_entity.type
_entity.pdbx_description
1 polymer ?
#
loop_
_entity_poly.entity_id
_entity_poly.type
_entity_poly.pdbx_seq_one_letter_code
_entity_poly.pdbx_strand_id
1 'polypeptide(L)'
;MRASRAWPLVVALVVGASGCTALFDPDRLSYVDDAGATPDAGPRDAAPPVDARADAGPGDAGVDAGPTPCGQIGEACCEAPRPACVGGANCTLEGCQPCGAPGQACCDDGAACAITSCVTARDICPPVTELVQVAVPAGGTYGVDAFEVSRVQYESWLETSPAPAGALIGPGCAWNTDFTPDAGCVAAGFDCTGAGCAERPQTCVDWCDAYAYCAAVGKRLCGRYSGDTGLPSSLFADAAASPWYNACSSGGTYLFPPGDSGPVADDACNFTDRGASVDVGSLTECQSPEAGYEGVLAMTGNIREWIHSCSSSTAMTADCLAVGGAYLDNDWFEGQCNYPNTLPRTSTNASTGFRCCEVR
;
A
#
# COMPACT_ATOMS: atom_id res chain seq x y z
N MET A 1 42.96 18.76 -55.22
CA MET A 1 43.61 18.81 -53.89
C MET A 1 44.46 20.07 -53.79
N ARG A 2 43.91 21.15 -53.23
CA ARG A 2 44.66 22.32 -52.75
C ARG A 2 43.79 23.03 -51.72
N ALA A 3 44.38 23.25 -50.56
CA ALA A 3 43.76 23.77 -49.35
C ALA A 3 43.49 25.28 -49.44
N SER A 4 42.37 25.72 -48.88
CA SER A 4 42.12 27.12 -48.55
C SER A 4 41.92 27.23 -47.04
N ARG A 5 42.91 27.86 -46.39
CA ARG A 5 42.88 28.32 -45.00
C ARG A 5 41.99 29.56 -44.90
N ALA A 6 41.14 29.63 -43.89
CA ALA A 6 40.52 30.87 -43.42
C ALA A 6 40.80 31.01 -41.92
N TRP A 7 41.31 32.18 -41.53
CA TRP A 7 41.51 32.62 -40.14
C TRP A 7 40.38 33.60 -39.76
N PRO A 8 40.16 33.83 -38.45
CA PRO A 8 38.85 34.22 -37.92
C PRO A 8 38.62 35.72 -37.95
N LEU A 9 37.36 36.13 -38.12
CA LEU A 9 36.90 37.46 -37.81
C LEU A 9 36.26 37.44 -36.42
N VAL A 10 36.93 38.08 -35.47
CA VAL A 10 36.36 38.46 -34.16
C VAL A 10 35.61 39.77 -34.37
N VAL A 11 34.30 39.78 -34.12
CA VAL A 11 33.56 41.02 -33.83
C VAL A 11 32.70 40.79 -32.60
N ALA A 12 32.88 41.70 -31.65
CA ALA A 12 32.30 41.71 -30.33
C ALA A 12 30.85 42.22 -30.32
N LEU A 13 30.06 41.61 -29.43
CA LEU A 13 29.06 42.17 -28.54
C LEU A 13 28.19 43.36 -29.01
N VAL A 14 26.88 43.13 -29.12
CA VAL A 14 25.86 44.08 -28.62
C VAL A 14 24.81 43.29 -27.84
N VAL A 15 24.64 43.70 -26.59
CA VAL A 15 23.66 43.23 -25.61
C VAL A 15 22.28 43.72 -26.03
N GLY A 16 21.31 42.81 -26.10
CA GLY A 16 19.89 43.12 -26.26
C GLY A 16 19.08 42.25 -25.31
N ALA A 17 18.89 42.75 -24.08
CA ALA A 17 17.99 42.18 -23.10
C ALA A 17 16.56 42.68 -23.37
N SER A 18 15.68 41.76 -23.75
CA SER A 18 14.22 41.88 -23.74
C SER A 18 13.76 40.56 -23.11
N GLY A 19 13.05 40.50 -21.98
CA GLY A 19 12.06 41.39 -21.42
C GLY A 19 10.83 40.54 -21.11
N CYS A 20 10.86 39.80 -20.00
CA CYS A 20 9.69 39.15 -19.40
C CYS A 20 9.80 39.28 -17.87
N THR A 21 9.44 40.46 -17.38
CA THR A 21 9.08 40.68 -15.98
C THR A 21 7.66 40.15 -15.76
N ALA A 22 7.54 38.99 -15.12
CA ALA A 22 6.32 38.64 -14.41
C ALA A 22 6.32 39.44 -13.10
N LEU A 23 5.40 40.37 -12.98
CA LEU A 23 5.10 41.09 -11.75
C LEU A 23 4.52 40.08 -10.75
N PHE A 24 5.29 39.77 -9.71
CA PHE A 24 4.77 39.25 -8.46
C PHE A 24 3.99 40.38 -7.78
N ASP A 25 2.74 40.12 -7.44
CA ASP A 25 1.89 40.98 -6.60
C ASP A 25 2.02 40.49 -5.14
N PRO A 26 2.71 41.24 -4.26
CA PRO A 26 2.92 40.84 -2.88
C PRO A 26 1.78 41.21 -1.91
N ASP A 27 0.65 41.74 -2.37
CA ASP A 27 -0.41 42.30 -1.48
C ASP A 27 -1.70 41.47 -1.38
N ARG A 28 -1.64 40.14 -1.57
CA ARG A 28 -2.82 39.26 -1.43
C ARG A 28 -2.75 38.18 -0.34
N LEU A 29 -2.00 38.44 0.73
CA LEU A 29 -2.12 37.72 2.00
C LEU A 29 -3.11 38.43 2.93
N SER A 30 -4.41 38.15 2.74
CA SER A 30 -5.39 38.35 3.81
C SER A 30 -5.76 36.99 4.40
N TYR A 31 -4.97 36.63 5.40
CA TYR A 31 -5.39 36.01 6.65
C TYR A 31 -6.93 36.00 6.85
N VAL A 32 -7.54 34.82 6.81
CA VAL A 32 -8.91 34.62 7.31
C VAL A 32 -8.78 33.92 8.66
N ASP A 33 -9.01 34.68 9.72
CA ASP A 33 -9.31 34.15 11.04
C ASP A 33 -10.64 33.38 10.95
N ASP A 34 -10.61 32.07 11.17
CA ASP A 34 -11.80 31.31 11.55
C ASP A 34 -12.05 31.50 13.05
N ALA A 35 -12.81 32.55 13.36
CA ALA A 35 -13.40 32.77 14.66
C ALA A 35 -14.91 32.59 14.57
N GLY A 36 -15.40 31.47 15.13
CA GLY A 36 -16.71 31.41 15.76
C GLY A 36 -17.86 30.87 14.90
N ALA A 37 -18.01 29.54 14.90
CA ALA A 37 -19.32 28.91 14.74
C ALA A 37 -19.64 28.11 16.01
N THR A 38 -20.67 28.57 16.72
CA THR A 38 -21.29 27.91 17.88
C THR A 38 -21.98 26.61 17.46
N PRO A 39 -21.98 25.54 18.29
CA PRO A 39 -22.72 24.33 17.99
C PRO A 39 -24.21 24.54 18.27
N ASP A 40 -25.03 24.46 17.22
CA ASP A 40 -26.48 24.44 17.36
C ASP A 40 -26.92 23.02 17.75
N ALA A 41 -27.52 22.93 18.93
CA ALA A 41 -28.03 21.71 19.52
C ALA A 41 -29.50 21.52 19.08
N GLY A 42 -29.76 20.46 18.30
CA GLY A 42 -31.10 20.01 17.91
C GLY A 42 -31.22 18.50 18.03
N PRO A 43 -32.43 17.96 18.32
CA PRO A 43 -32.61 16.90 19.31
C PRO A 43 -32.34 15.48 18.79
N ARG A 44 -31.79 14.66 19.70
CA ARG A 44 -31.69 13.20 19.58
C ARG A 44 -33.05 12.59 19.90
N ASP A 45 -33.69 12.00 18.92
CA ASP A 45 -34.82 11.12 19.13
C ASP A 45 -34.34 9.77 19.67
N ALA A 46 -34.88 9.43 20.84
CA ALA A 46 -34.62 8.20 21.57
C ALA A 46 -35.35 7.02 20.91
N ALA A 47 -34.60 5.98 20.52
CA ALA A 47 -35.14 4.66 20.27
C ALA A 47 -35.14 3.83 21.58
N PRO A 48 -36.23 3.12 21.91
CA PRO A 48 -36.34 2.31 23.13
C PRO A 48 -35.56 0.99 23.04
N PRO A 49 -35.21 0.38 24.18
CA PRO A 49 -34.40 -0.84 24.25
C PRO A 49 -35.23 -2.07 23.85
N VAL A 50 -34.64 -2.96 23.04
CA VAL A 50 -35.16 -4.32 22.83
C VAL A 50 -34.48 -5.27 23.81
N ASP A 51 -35.33 -5.98 24.55
CA ASP A 51 -35.01 -6.92 25.61
C ASP A 51 -34.13 -8.08 25.15
N ALA A 52 -33.10 -8.35 25.97
CA ALA A 52 -32.40 -9.61 26.01
C ALA A 52 -33.32 -10.70 26.59
N ARG A 53 -33.54 -11.79 25.84
CA ARG A 53 -33.97 -13.06 26.40
C ARG A 53 -32.88 -14.10 26.22
N ALA A 54 -32.25 -14.41 27.35
CA ALA A 54 -31.54 -15.65 27.58
C ALA A 54 -32.57 -16.78 27.71
N ASP A 55 -32.37 -17.87 26.98
CA ASP A 55 -32.92 -19.18 27.34
C ASP A 55 -31.76 -20.16 27.50
N ALA A 56 -31.69 -20.73 28.70
CA ALA A 56 -30.75 -21.72 29.12
C ALA A 56 -31.45 -23.08 29.25
N GLY A 57 -30.73 -24.12 28.81
CA GLY A 57 -30.86 -25.49 29.32
C GLY A 57 -31.47 -26.52 28.36
N PRO A 58 -31.48 -27.80 28.77
CA PRO A 58 -30.30 -28.62 29.08
C PRO A 58 -30.40 -30.00 28.40
N GLY A 59 -29.34 -30.83 28.46
CA GLY A 59 -29.54 -32.28 28.33
C GLY A 59 -28.41 -33.12 27.74
N ASP A 60 -27.69 -33.77 28.65
CA ASP A 60 -27.43 -35.22 28.71
C ASP A 60 -26.45 -35.98 27.79
N ALA A 61 -25.66 -36.79 28.51
CA ALA A 61 -25.13 -38.14 28.23
C ALA A 61 -24.18 -38.28 27.02
N GLY A 62 -22.91 -38.66 27.17
CA GLY A 62 -22.38 -39.71 28.04
C GLY A 62 -22.31 -41.03 27.26
N VAL A 63 -21.15 -41.36 26.67
CA VAL A 63 -20.69 -42.74 26.40
C VAL A 63 -19.18 -42.76 26.15
N ASP A 64 -18.47 -43.42 27.05
CA ASP A 64 -17.11 -43.95 26.86
C ASP A 64 -17.14 -45.15 25.92
N ALA A 65 -16.26 -45.18 24.93
CA ALA A 65 -15.87 -46.42 24.24
C ALA A 65 -14.36 -46.36 23.93
N GLY A 66 -13.61 -47.26 24.57
CA GLY A 66 -12.17 -47.43 24.35
C GLY A 66 -11.82 -48.01 22.98
N PRO A 67 -10.53 -47.97 22.58
CA PRO A 67 -10.12 -48.33 21.22
C PRO A 67 -9.98 -49.84 21.05
N THR A 68 -10.59 -50.36 19.99
CA THR A 68 -10.34 -51.72 19.46
C THR A 68 -9.35 -51.61 18.28
N PRO A 69 -8.40 -52.53 18.08
CA PRO A 69 -7.29 -52.37 17.14
C PRO A 69 -7.71 -52.70 15.69
N CYS A 70 -7.30 -51.86 14.74
CA CYS A 70 -7.42 -52.15 13.31
C CYS A 70 -6.21 -52.94 12.81
N GLY A 71 -6.49 -54.14 12.32
CA GLY A 71 -5.60 -54.91 11.46
C GLY A 71 -6.23 -55.07 10.06
N GLN A 72 -5.35 -54.98 9.06
CA GLN A 72 -5.42 -55.63 7.75
C GLN A 72 -6.22 -54.99 6.59
N ILE A 73 -5.42 -54.34 5.71
CA ILE A 73 -5.42 -54.29 4.23
C ILE A 73 -6.69 -53.90 3.44
N GLY A 74 -6.60 -52.76 2.74
CA GLY A 74 -7.36 -52.46 1.51
C GLY A 74 -7.84 -51.02 1.38
N GLU A 75 -7.17 -50.23 0.54
CA GLU A 75 -7.68 -49.03 -0.18
C GLU A 75 -8.68 -48.10 0.52
N ALA A 76 -8.18 -47.10 1.27
CA ALA A 76 -8.79 -45.78 1.44
C ALA A 76 -7.83 -44.85 2.22
N CYS A 77 -7.24 -43.83 1.58
CA CYS A 77 -6.44 -42.79 2.23
C CYS A 77 -6.82 -41.37 1.78
N CYS A 78 -8.09 -41.19 1.40
CA CYS A 78 -8.71 -39.88 1.34
C CYS A 78 -9.79 -39.88 2.42
N GLU A 79 -9.79 -38.85 3.27
CA GLU A 79 -10.80 -38.57 4.31
C GLU A 79 -10.56 -39.16 5.73
N ALA A 80 -9.55 -38.62 6.43
CA ALA A 80 -9.59 -38.44 7.89
C ALA A 80 -8.57 -37.36 8.34
N PRO A 81 -8.85 -36.56 9.39
CA PRO A 81 -7.94 -35.52 9.87
C PRO A 81 -6.70 -36.12 10.53
N ARG A 82 -5.50 -35.70 10.11
CA ARG A 82 -4.22 -36.22 10.64
C ARG A 82 -3.96 -35.71 12.06
N PRO A 83 -3.45 -36.55 12.99
CA PRO A 83 -2.96 -36.08 14.29
C PRO A 83 -1.62 -35.34 14.13
N ALA A 84 -1.43 -34.32 14.95
CA ALA A 84 -0.21 -33.54 15.01
C ALA A 84 1.02 -34.43 15.28
N CYS A 85 2.06 -34.28 14.47
CA CYS A 85 3.37 -34.86 14.75
C CYS A 85 4.00 -34.11 15.93
N VAL A 86 3.92 -34.68 17.13
CA VAL A 86 4.71 -34.23 18.29
C VAL A 86 5.86 -35.20 18.47
N GLY A 87 7.08 -34.72 18.24
CA GLY A 87 8.33 -35.40 18.62
C GLY A 87 9.14 -35.98 17.47
N GLY A 88 9.97 -35.14 16.85
CA GLY A 88 11.35 -35.47 16.43
C GLY A 88 11.68 -36.81 15.75
N ALA A 89 10.76 -37.42 15.00
CA ALA A 89 11.03 -38.64 14.23
C ALA A 89 11.12 -38.30 12.73
N ASN A 90 12.26 -38.65 12.12
CA ASN A 90 12.52 -38.49 10.70
C ASN A 90 11.55 -39.35 9.88
N CYS A 91 10.74 -38.71 9.04
CA CYS A 91 10.02 -39.37 7.96
C CYS A 91 11.03 -39.75 6.86
N THR A 92 11.52 -40.98 6.86
CA THR A 92 12.12 -41.58 5.66
C THR A 92 11.06 -42.40 4.95
N LEU A 93 10.37 -41.78 3.99
CA LEU A 93 9.68 -42.46 2.92
C LEU A 93 10.24 -41.91 1.60
N GLU A 94 10.73 -42.83 0.77
CA GLU A 94 11.27 -42.58 -0.57
C GLU A 94 10.33 -41.67 -1.38
N GLY A 95 10.81 -40.49 -1.79
CA GLY A 95 10.06 -39.61 -2.69
C GLY A 95 10.40 -38.12 -2.60
N CYS A 96 10.98 -37.63 -1.49
CA CYS A 96 11.44 -36.25 -1.42
C CYS A 96 12.94 -36.18 -1.73
N GLN A 97 13.29 -35.78 -2.96
CA GLN A 97 14.66 -35.47 -3.31
C GLN A 97 15.06 -34.17 -2.58
N PRO A 98 16.23 -34.10 -1.92
CA PRO A 98 16.65 -32.89 -1.24
C PRO A 98 16.83 -31.75 -2.25
N CYS A 99 16.25 -30.58 -1.94
CA CYS A 99 16.47 -29.36 -2.70
C CYS A 99 17.98 -29.05 -2.72
N GLY A 100 18.59 -29.11 -3.90
CA GLY A 100 20.02 -28.87 -4.07
C GLY A 100 20.33 -27.37 -4.03
N ALA A 101 21.37 -27.02 -3.25
CA ALA A 101 22.08 -25.73 -3.19
C ALA A 101 21.26 -24.44 -2.87
N PRO A 102 21.89 -23.42 -2.24
CA PRO A 102 21.24 -22.13 -2.01
C PRO A 102 20.89 -21.47 -3.35
N GLY A 103 19.60 -21.21 -3.60
CA GLY A 103 19.12 -20.43 -4.75
C GLY A 103 18.31 -21.19 -5.80
N GLN A 104 17.99 -22.47 -5.63
CA GLN A 104 16.97 -23.15 -6.45
C GLN A 104 15.59 -23.02 -5.82
N ALA A 105 14.65 -22.39 -6.53
CA ALA A 105 13.25 -22.33 -6.14
C ALA A 105 12.59 -23.71 -6.33
N CYS A 106 11.82 -24.14 -5.33
CA CYS A 106 11.00 -25.35 -5.35
C CYS A 106 9.71 -25.11 -6.15
N CYS A 107 9.81 -24.87 -7.45
CA CYS A 107 8.64 -24.79 -8.32
C CYS A 107 8.96 -25.55 -9.60
N ASP A 108 8.35 -26.73 -9.78
CA ASP A 108 8.34 -27.40 -11.07
C ASP A 108 7.50 -26.59 -12.08
N ASP A 109 7.86 -26.75 -13.34
CA ASP A 109 7.33 -26.09 -14.53
C ASP A 109 5.82 -25.81 -14.51
N GLY A 110 5.44 -24.53 -14.35
CA GLY A 110 4.19 -23.99 -14.87
C GLY A 110 2.93 -24.08 -14.00
N ALA A 111 3.01 -24.49 -12.74
CA ALA A 111 1.88 -24.36 -11.82
C ALA A 111 1.95 -23.03 -11.07
N ALA A 112 0.97 -22.14 -11.32
CA ALA A 112 0.78 -20.93 -10.53
C ALA A 112 0.71 -21.27 -9.04
N CYS A 113 1.36 -20.46 -8.20
CA CYS A 113 1.14 -20.46 -6.75
C CYS A 113 -0.32 -20.13 -6.47
N ALA A 114 -1.19 -21.14 -6.49
CA ALA A 114 -2.46 -21.07 -5.81
C ALA A 114 -2.15 -21.09 -4.31
N ILE A 115 -2.58 -20.04 -3.64
CA ILE A 115 -2.25 -19.56 -2.29
C ILE A 115 -2.62 -20.54 -1.16
N THR A 116 -2.94 -21.80 -1.46
CA THR A 116 -3.62 -22.70 -0.53
C THR A 116 -2.75 -23.86 -0.01
N SER A 117 -1.52 -24.08 -0.50
CA SER A 117 -0.74 -25.27 -0.11
C SER A 117 0.72 -25.05 0.30
N CYS A 118 1.25 -23.83 0.34
CA CYS A 118 2.59 -23.57 0.89
C CYS A 118 2.55 -23.40 2.43
N VAL A 119 2.02 -24.40 3.13
CA VAL A 119 1.93 -24.41 4.60
C VAL A 119 2.68 -25.58 5.18
N THR A 120 3.97 -25.76 4.84
CA THR A 120 4.91 -26.39 5.77
C THR A 120 6.35 -25.99 5.47
N ALA A 121 6.96 -25.31 6.45
CA ALA A 121 8.40 -25.07 6.63
C ALA A 121 9.07 -23.95 5.79
N ARG A 122 9.26 -22.80 6.46
CA ARG A 122 10.27 -21.74 6.18
C ARG A 122 10.13 -20.85 4.94
N ASP A 123 9.20 -21.11 4.03
CA ASP A 123 8.87 -20.19 2.93
C ASP A 123 7.59 -19.39 3.25
N ILE A 124 7.59 -18.70 4.39
CA ILE A 124 6.54 -17.74 4.78
C ILE A 124 6.84 -16.43 4.08
N CYS A 125 6.57 -16.34 2.78
CA CYS A 125 6.35 -15.03 2.19
C CYS A 125 4.99 -14.56 2.72
N PRO A 126 4.89 -13.36 3.35
CA PRO A 126 3.60 -12.76 3.63
C PRO A 126 2.77 -12.78 2.34
N PRO A 127 1.44 -12.98 2.40
CA PRO A 127 0.61 -12.86 1.21
C PRO A 127 0.89 -11.50 0.57
N VAL A 128 1.48 -11.51 -0.62
CA VAL A 128 1.83 -10.30 -1.36
C VAL A 128 0.66 -9.93 -2.26
N THR A 129 0.38 -8.63 -2.36
CA THR A 129 -0.62 -8.13 -3.30
C THR A 129 -0.22 -8.50 -4.73
N GLU A 130 -1.24 -8.80 -5.55
CA GLU A 130 -1.08 -9.01 -6.99
C GLU A 130 -0.37 -7.80 -7.61
N LEU A 131 0.61 -8.07 -8.47
CA LEU A 131 1.43 -7.05 -9.09
C LEU A 131 0.95 -6.80 -10.52
N VAL A 132 0.51 -5.58 -10.80
CA VAL A 132 0.11 -5.13 -12.14
C VAL A 132 1.33 -4.54 -12.86
N GLN A 133 1.53 -4.93 -14.12
CA GLN A 133 2.60 -4.40 -14.95
C GLN A 133 2.12 -3.14 -15.68
N VAL A 134 2.79 -2.01 -15.42
CA VAL A 134 2.48 -0.73 -16.04
C VAL A 134 3.67 -0.27 -16.89
N ALA A 135 3.39 0.33 -18.04
CA ALA A 135 4.43 0.87 -18.91
C ALA A 135 5.06 2.13 -18.31
N VAL A 136 6.38 2.25 -18.41
CA VAL A 136 7.09 3.48 -18.10
C VAL A 136 7.02 4.39 -19.34
N PRO A 137 6.67 5.69 -19.23
CA PRO A 137 6.59 6.59 -20.38
C PRO A 137 7.91 6.69 -21.18
N ALA A 138 9.06 6.55 -20.50
CA ALA A 138 10.38 6.55 -21.10
C ALA A 138 10.81 5.19 -21.70
N GLY A 139 9.95 4.15 -21.60
CA GLY A 139 10.20 2.79 -22.06
C GLY A 139 10.46 1.79 -20.92
N GLY A 140 10.09 0.53 -21.15
CA GLY A 140 10.12 -0.53 -20.14
C GLY A 140 8.81 -0.66 -19.37
N THR A 141 8.80 -1.49 -18.33
CA THR A 141 7.66 -1.69 -17.43
C THR A 141 8.13 -1.69 -15.98
N TYR A 142 7.20 -1.44 -15.07
CA TYR A 142 7.37 -1.62 -13.64
C TYR A 142 6.14 -2.33 -13.07
N GLY A 143 6.31 -2.94 -11.91
CA GLY A 143 5.21 -3.49 -11.14
C GLY A 143 4.68 -2.47 -10.13
N VAL A 144 3.36 -2.43 -9.97
CA VAL A 144 2.69 -1.77 -8.85
C VAL A 144 1.67 -2.74 -8.27
N ASP A 145 1.50 -2.72 -6.95
CA ASP A 145 0.45 -3.52 -6.31
C ASP A 145 -0.93 -3.07 -6.79
N ALA A 146 -1.77 -4.04 -7.13
CA ALA A 146 -3.13 -3.83 -7.64
C ALA A 146 -3.99 -2.97 -6.71
N PHE A 147 -3.78 -3.08 -5.40
CA PHE A 147 -4.48 -2.36 -4.36
C PHE A 147 -3.56 -2.15 -3.15
N GLU A 148 -4.04 -1.44 -2.12
CA GLU A 148 -3.29 -1.14 -0.91
C GLU A 148 -2.94 -2.41 -0.12
N VAL A 149 -1.89 -2.35 0.70
CA VAL A 149 -1.57 -3.46 1.62
C VAL A 149 -2.71 -3.59 2.64
N SER A 150 -3.29 -4.78 2.76
CA SER A 150 -4.36 -5.05 3.72
C SER A 150 -3.82 -5.34 5.13
N ARG A 151 -4.69 -5.21 6.14
CA ARG A 151 -4.35 -5.49 7.54
C ARG A 151 -3.89 -6.93 7.73
N VAL A 152 -4.54 -7.91 7.10
CA VAL A 152 -4.12 -9.32 7.22
C VAL A 152 -2.75 -9.57 6.59
N GLN A 153 -2.41 -8.87 5.50
CA GLN A 153 -1.09 -8.96 4.89
C GLN A 153 -0.01 -8.36 5.79
N TYR A 154 -0.29 -7.21 6.40
CA TYR A 154 0.63 -6.56 7.33
C TYR A 154 0.79 -7.36 8.63
N GLU A 155 -0.30 -7.88 9.20
CA GLU A 155 -0.29 -8.74 10.38
C GLU A 155 0.53 -10.01 10.13
N SER A 156 0.33 -10.67 8.98
CA SER A 156 1.13 -11.84 8.58
C SER A 156 2.63 -11.52 8.52
N TRP A 157 3.00 -10.31 8.12
CA TRP A 157 4.39 -9.87 8.16
C TRP A 157 4.89 -9.66 9.60
N LEU A 158 4.10 -9.03 10.47
CA LEU A 158 4.46 -8.85 11.88
C LEU A 158 4.65 -10.17 12.62
N GLU A 159 3.89 -11.22 12.29
CA GLU A 159 4.06 -12.56 12.85
C GLU A 159 5.44 -13.17 12.55
N THR A 160 6.12 -12.71 11.51
CA THR A 160 7.52 -13.11 11.23
C THR A 160 8.53 -12.50 12.20
N SER A 161 8.07 -11.65 13.13
CA SER A 161 8.89 -10.89 14.09
C SER A 161 10.00 -10.09 13.38
N PRO A 162 9.64 -9.17 12.47
CA PRO A 162 10.61 -8.40 11.71
C PRO A 162 11.51 -7.60 12.65
N ALA A 163 12.82 -7.79 12.52
CA ALA A 163 13.77 -7.07 13.33
C ALA A 163 13.89 -5.62 12.82
N PRO A 164 13.69 -4.60 13.68
CA PRO A 164 13.90 -3.20 13.34
C PRO A 164 15.41 -2.92 13.33
N ALA A 165 16.12 -3.47 12.36
CA ALA A 165 17.56 -3.34 12.22
C ALA A 165 18.02 -3.44 10.76
N GLY A 166 19.18 -2.84 10.49
CA GLY A 166 19.88 -3.00 9.22
C GLY A 166 19.17 -2.34 8.05
N ALA A 167 19.18 -3.00 6.88
CA ALA A 167 18.67 -2.47 5.62
C ALA A 167 17.13 -2.37 5.53
N LEU A 168 16.40 -3.01 6.46
CA LEU A 168 14.94 -2.94 6.54
C LEU A 168 14.47 -1.56 7.02
N ILE A 169 15.27 -0.88 7.84
CA ILE A 169 15.00 0.47 8.30
C ILE A 169 15.60 1.44 7.27
N GLY A 170 14.72 2.06 6.48
CA GLY A 170 15.11 3.08 5.51
C GLY A 170 15.94 4.23 6.13
N PRO A 171 16.60 5.05 5.31
CA PRO A 171 17.39 6.17 5.81
C PRO A 171 16.50 7.08 6.68
N GLY A 172 17.02 7.52 7.83
CA GLY A 172 16.33 8.38 8.81
C GLY A 172 15.16 7.73 9.55
N CYS A 173 15.06 6.40 9.54
CA CYS A 173 14.09 5.62 10.32
C CYS A 173 14.70 4.95 11.55
N ALA A 174 15.95 5.28 11.91
CA ALA A 174 16.68 4.65 13.02
C ALA A 174 16.00 4.79 14.40
N TRP A 175 15.02 5.68 14.52
CA TRP A 175 14.22 5.89 15.72
C TRP A 175 13.01 4.94 15.80
N ASN A 176 12.55 4.41 14.67
CA ASN A 176 11.44 3.47 14.62
C ASN A 176 11.97 2.08 14.97
N THR A 177 11.63 1.62 16.17
CA THR A 177 12.05 0.34 16.74
C THR A 177 10.89 -0.65 16.90
N ASP A 178 9.73 -0.33 16.34
CA ASP A 178 8.51 -1.10 16.52
C ASP A 178 7.60 -0.87 15.33
N PHE A 179 7.34 -1.93 14.57
CA PHE A 179 6.50 -1.87 13.37
C PHE A 179 5.01 -2.12 13.68
N THR A 180 4.63 -2.23 14.95
CA THR A 180 3.22 -2.37 15.33
C THR A 180 2.46 -1.08 15.01
N PRO A 181 1.26 -1.16 14.39
CA PRO A 181 0.46 0.02 14.12
C PRO A 181 0.15 0.79 15.40
N ASP A 182 0.15 2.12 15.33
CA ASP A 182 -0.05 2.97 16.50
C ASP A 182 -1.39 2.67 17.20
N ALA A 183 -1.29 2.18 18.43
CA ALA A 183 -2.45 1.72 19.19
C ALA A 183 -3.45 2.86 19.47
N GLY A 184 -2.97 4.10 19.61
CA GLY A 184 -3.83 5.27 19.81
C GLY A 184 -4.68 5.57 18.57
N CYS A 185 -4.05 5.54 17.40
CA CYS A 185 -4.69 5.71 16.10
C CYS A 185 -5.71 4.59 15.84
N VAL A 186 -5.35 3.33 16.08
CA VAL A 186 -6.27 2.19 15.92
C VAL A 186 -7.45 2.31 16.89
N ALA A 187 -7.21 2.66 18.15
CA ALA A 187 -8.24 2.79 19.17
C ALA A 187 -9.21 3.96 18.93
N ALA A 188 -8.78 4.98 18.17
CA ALA A 188 -9.64 6.10 17.81
C ALA A 188 -10.82 5.68 16.92
N GLY A 189 -10.74 4.51 16.26
CA GLY A 189 -11.89 3.85 15.64
C GLY A 189 -12.53 4.63 14.47
N PHE A 190 -11.77 5.49 13.79
CA PHE A 190 -12.23 6.26 12.63
C PHE A 190 -12.47 5.40 11.37
N ASP A 191 -12.14 4.12 11.43
CA ASP A 191 -12.28 3.17 10.34
C ASP A 191 -13.00 1.91 10.86
N CYS A 192 -12.65 0.73 10.35
CA CYS A 192 -13.19 -0.55 10.78
C CYS A 192 -12.45 -1.08 12.04
N THR A 193 -13.18 -1.66 12.99
CA THR A 193 -12.61 -2.40 14.14
C THR A 193 -13.16 -3.83 14.24
N GLY A 194 -12.32 -4.78 14.64
CA GLY A 194 -12.68 -6.19 14.85
C GLY A 194 -12.34 -7.12 13.68
N ALA A 195 -12.79 -8.38 13.78
CA ALA A 195 -12.40 -9.48 12.89
C ALA A 195 -12.88 -9.32 11.43
N GLY A 196 -13.92 -8.51 11.19
CA GLY A 196 -14.43 -8.21 9.84
C GLY A 196 -13.58 -7.20 9.06
N CYS A 197 -12.45 -6.76 9.59
CA CYS A 197 -11.62 -5.70 9.02
C CYS A 197 -10.29 -6.22 8.44
N ALA A 198 -10.12 -7.54 8.33
CA ALA A 198 -8.88 -8.16 7.86
C ALA A 198 -8.46 -7.65 6.47
N GLU A 199 -9.43 -7.46 5.57
CA GLU A 199 -9.19 -6.99 4.20
C GLU A 199 -9.21 -5.47 4.06
N ARG A 200 -9.25 -4.71 5.16
CA ARG A 200 -9.13 -3.25 5.10
C ARG A 200 -7.69 -2.84 4.82
N PRO A 201 -7.47 -1.67 4.19
CA PRO A 201 -6.13 -1.15 4.06
C PRO A 201 -5.47 -1.02 5.44
N GLN A 202 -4.19 -1.36 5.51
CA GLN A 202 -3.38 -1.13 6.69
C GLN A 202 -3.13 0.38 6.83
N THR A 203 -3.65 0.96 7.91
CA THR A 203 -3.44 2.36 8.28
C THR A 203 -2.78 2.46 9.65
N CYS A 204 -2.67 3.65 10.24
CA CYS A 204 -2.03 3.84 11.54
C CYS A 204 -0.56 3.35 11.58
N VAL A 205 0.10 3.37 10.43
CA VAL A 205 1.51 3.08 10.26
C VAL A 205 2.22 4.34 9.78
N ASP A 206 3.47 4.49 10.17
CA ASP A 206 4.29 5.60 9.73
C ASP A 206 4.94 5.30 8.38
N TRP A 207 5.72 6.24 7.85
CA TRP A 207 6.40 6.05 6.58
C TRP A 207 7.47 4.94 6.65
N CYS A 208 8.15 4.80 7.79
CA CYS A 208 9.20 3.83 8.02
C CYS A 208 8.68 2.39 8.07
N ASP A 209 7.50 2.19 8.67
CA ASP A 209 6.74 0.95 8.67
C ASP A 209 6.41 0.50 7.24
N ALA A 210 5.83 1.41 6.44
CA ALA A 210 5.48 1.18 5.04
C ALA A 210 6.72 0.82 4.20
N TYR A 211 7.82 1.55 4.40
CA TYR A 211 9.09 1.27 3.74
C TYR A 211 9.63 -0.13 4.11
N ALA A 212 9.62 -0.46 5.40
CA ALA A 212 10.14 -1.73 5.92
C ALA A 212 9.33 -2.93 5.43
N TYR A 213 7.99 -2.82 5.42
CA TYR A 213 7.11 -3.84 4.87
C TYR A 213 7.44 -4.09 3.40
N CYS A 214 7.45 -3.03 2.57
CA CYS A 214 7.70 -3.20 1.14
C CYS A 214 9.06 -3.85 0.88
N ALA A 215 10.10 -3.44 1.61
CA ALA A 215 11.42 -4.06 1.52
C ALA A 215 11.41 -5.55 1.93
N ALA A 216 10.67 -5.91 2.99
CA ALA A 216 10.58 -7.28 3.48
C ALA A 216 9.89 -8.22 2.49
N VAL A 217 8.92 -7.72 1.70
CA VAL A 217 8.25 -8.49 0.65
C VAL A 217 8.96 -8.45 -0.71
N GLY A 218 10.23 -8.00 -0.74
CA GLY A 218 11.04 -7.93 -1.97
C GLY A 218 10.61 -6.85 -2.96
N LYS A 219 9.79 -5.89 -2.50
CA LYS A 219 9.32 -4.73 -3.27
C LYS A 219 9.94 -3.47 -2.65
N ARG A 220 9.36 -2.31 -2.98
CA ARG A 220 9.75 -1.01 -2.40
C ARG A 220 8.55 -0.07 -2.36
N LEU A 221 8.60 0.91 -1.47
CA LEU A 221 7.60 1.97 -1.49
C LEU A 221 7.69 2.74 -2.83
N CYS A 222 6.55 3.01 -3.45
CA CYS A 222 6.49 3.67 -4.76
C CYS A 222 7.11 5.06 -4.68
N GLY A 223 7.97 5.47 -5.63
CA GLY A 223 8.64 6.78 -5.56
C GLY A 223 9.39 7.17 -6.82
N ARG A 224 10.54 6.54 -7.10
CA ARG A 224 11.25 6.68 -8.39
C ARG A 224 11.33 5.36 -9.12
N TYR A 225 11.36 5.34 -10.44
CA TYR A 225 11.61 4.09 -11.18
C TYR A 225 12.96 3.43 -10.85
N SER A 226 13.99 4.17 -10.44
CA SER A 226 15.28 3.57 -10.08
C SER A 226 15.29 2.88 -8.71
N GLY A 227 14.33 3.17 -7.83
CA GLY A 227 14.26 2.61 -6.47
C GLY A 227 15.31 3.12 -5.46
N ASP A 228 16.55 3.39 -5.89
CA ASP A 228 17.70 3.66 -5.01
C ASP A 228 17.64 4.97 -4.21
N THR A 229 16.81 5.91 -4.63
CA THR A 229 16.69 7.22 -3.99
C THR A 229 15.25 7.63 -3.93
N GLY A 230 14.88 8.35 -2.86
CA GLY A 230 13.58 8.98 -2.77
C GLY A 230 13.35 9.95 -3.93
N LEU A 231 12.11 10.04 -4.37
CA LEU A 231 11.65 11.00 -5.36
C LEU A 231 11.75 12.40 -4.78
N PRO A 232 12.37 13.36 -5.48
CA PRO A 232 12.25 14.76 -5.11
C PRO A 232 10.78 15.17 -5.20
N SER A 233 10.25 15.80 -4.15
CA SER A 233 8.83 16.19 -4.11
C SER A 233 8.41 17.06 -5.30
N SER A 234 9.30 17.86 -5.88
CA SER A 234 9.02 18.64 -7.10
C SER A 234 8.71 17.80 -8.35
N LEU A 235 9.02 16.50 -8.34
CA LEU A 235 8.84 15.57 -9.47
C LEU A 235 7.71 14.56 -9.23
N PHE A 236 6.92 14.71 -8.15
CA PHE A 236 5.89 13.73 -7.83
C PHE A 236 4.80 13.64 -8.91
N ALA A 237 4.40 14.78 -9.48
CA ALA A 237 3.42 14.89 -10.56
C ALA A 237 4.07 14.83 -11.96
N ASP A 238 5.17 14.09 -12.10
CA ASP A 238 5.80 13.78 -13.39
C ASP A 238 5.73 12.28 -13.64
N ALA A 239 4.95 11.86 -14.64
CA ALA A 239 4.75 10.44 -14.96
C ALA A 239 6.03 9.74 -15.41
N ALA A 240 7.01 10.49 -15.94
CA ALA A 240 8.31 9.96 -16.32
C ALA A 240 9.25 9.78 -15.11
N ALA A 241 8.93 10.35 -13.94
CA ALA A 241 9.71 10.23 -12.72
C ALA A 241 9.04 9.35 -11.64
N SER A 242 7.72 9.45 -11.52
CA SER A 242 6.91 8.92 -10.43
C SER A 242 6.05 7.73 -10.89
N PRO A 243 6.36 6.49 -10.45
CA PRO A 243 5.56 5.31 -10.78
C PRO A 243 4.16 5.39 -10.17
N TRP A 244 4.01 6.06 -9.02
CA TRP A 244 2.70 6.26 -8.39
C TRP A 244 1.83 7.18 -9.25
N TYR A 245 2.35 8.36 -9.61
CA TYR A 245 1.59 9.32 -10.42
C TYR A 245 1.30 8.78 -11.81
N ASN A 246 2.25 8.08 -12.43
CA ASN A 246 2.04 7.43 -13.72
C ASN A 246 0.85 6.45 -13.67
N ALA A 247 0.80 5.58 -12.65
CA ALA A 247 -0.29 4.65 -12.48
C ALA A 247 -1.64 5.35 -12.21
N CYS A 248 -1.65 6.32 -11.30
CA CYS A 248 -2.88 7.05 -10.94
C CYS A 248 -3.46 7.82 -12.14
N SER A 249 -2.63 8.60 -12.82
CA SER A 249 -3.06 9.54 -13.87
C SER A 249 -3.10 8.94 -15.27
N SER A 250 -2.83 7.63 -15.42
CA SER A 250 -2.68 6.99 -16.73
C SER A 250 -1.65 7.69 -17.61
N GLY A 251 -0.46 7.94 -17.05
CA GLY A 251 0.63 8.63 -17.74
C GLY A 251 0.43 10.15 -17.89
N GLY A 252 -0.32 10.77 -16.99
CA GLY A 252 -0.66 12.20 -17.00
C GLY A 252 -1.89 12.55 -17.83
N THR A 253 -2.65 11.54 -18.26
CA THR A 253 -3.85 11.70 -19.09
C THR A 253 -5.04 12.21 -18.28
N TYR A 254 -5.23 11.72 -17.05
CA TYR A 254 -6.38 12.02 -16.21
C TYR A 254 -6.00 12.62 -14.85
N LEU A 255 -6.91 13.43 -14.30
CA LEU A 255 -6.80 13.96 -12.94
C LEU A 255 -7.13 12.92 -11.87
N PHE A 256 -7.98 11.94 -12.18
CA PHE A 256 -8.32 10.81 -11.33
C PHE A 256 -8.24 9.51 -12.15
N PRO A 257 -8.04 8.34 -11.52
CA PRO A 257 -7.94 7.07 -12.26
C PRO A 257 -9.14 6.81 -13.16
N PRO A 258 -10.42 6.96 -12.72
CA PRO A 258 -11.57 6.72 -13.60
C PRO A 258 -11.79 7.78 -14.69
N GLY A 259 -11.07 8.90 -14.66
CA GLY A 259 -11.21 10.04 -15.58
C GLY A 259 -11.32 11.41 -14.89
N ASP A 260 -11.55 12.48 -15.65
CA ASP A 260 -11.45 13.87 -15.15
C ASP A 260 -12.66 14.38 -14.33
N SER A 261 -13.69 13.56 -14.12
CA SER A 261 -14.87 13.97 -13.37
C SER A 261 -14.76 13.59 -11.88
N GLY A 262 -14.44 14.58 -11.04
CA GLY A 262 -14.37 14.45 -9.58
C GLY A 262 -15.56 13.71 -8.94
N PRO A 263 -16.84 14.03 -9.28
CA PRO A 263 -17.99 13.31 -8.73
C PRO A 263 -18.07 11.82 -9.09
N VAL A 264 -17.56 11.43 -10.26
CA VAL A 264 -17.49 10.00 -10.66
C VAL A 264 -16.36 9.31 -9.87
N ALA A 265 -15.26 10.02 -9.64
CA ALA A 265 -14.19 9.53 -8.77
C ALA A 265 -14.69 9.36 -7.32
N ASP A 266 -15.46 10.31 -6.78
CA ASP A 266 -16.00 10.22 -5.41
C ASP A 266 -16.73 8.89 -5.17
N ASP A 267 -17.71 8.55 -6.01
CA ASP A 267 -18.50 7.33 -5.86
C ASP A 267 -17.72 6.06 -6.18
N ALA A 268 -16.93 6.05 -7.26
CA ALA A 268 -16.18 4.87 -7.68
C ALA A 268 -15.03 4.53 -6.71
N CYS A 269 -14.42 5.53 -6.09
CA CYS A 269 -13.15 5.42 -5.39
C CYS A 269 -13.23 5.49 -3.86
N ASN A 270 -14.43 5.45 -3.27
CA ASN A 270 -14.61 5.64 -1.82
C ASN A 270 -13.89 6.92 -1.35
N PHE A 271 -14.15 8.02 -2.05
CA PHE A 271 -13.51 9.31 -1.83
C PHE A 271 -14.56 10.34 -1.37
N THR A 272 -14.12 11.25 -0.51
CA THR A 272 -14.88 12.33 0.12
C THR A 272 -16.03 11.92 1.06
N ASP A 273 -15.92 12.26 2.35
CA ASP A 273 -16.98 12.10 3.37
C ASP A 273 -17.64 10.70 3.44
N ARG A 274 -16.88 9.63 3.19
CA ARG A 274 -17.41 8.24 3.19
C ARG A 274 -17.42 7.58 4.56
N GLY A 275 -16.70 8.15 5.52
CA GLY A 275 -16.73 7.77 6.94
C GLY A 275 -15.95 6.50 7.32
N ALA A 276 -15.64 5.61 6.38
CA ALA A 276 -14.72 4.49 6.58
C ALA A 276 -14.00 4.13 5.26
N SER A 277 -12.89 3.41 5.36
CA SER A 277 -12.30 2.71 4.21
C SER A 277 -13.28 1.63 3.70
N VAL A 278 -12.90 0.88 2.67
CA VAL A 278 -13.55 -0.37 2.25
C VAL A 278 -12.51 -1.46 2.06
N ASP A 279 -12.94 -2.69 1.82
CA ASP A 279 -12.02 -3.81 1.60
C ASP A 279 -11.15 -3.55 0.36
N VAL A 280 -9.87 -3.86 0.45
CA VAL A 280 -8.94 -3.70 -0.66
C VAL A 280 -9.40 -4.53 -1.86
N GLY A 281 -9.20 -4.01 -3.07
CA GLY A 281 -9.62 -4.68 -4.31
C GLY A 281 -11.13 -4.65 -4.59
N SER A 282 -11.98 -4.13 -3.67
CA SER A 282 -13.43 -4.04 -3.89
C SER A 282 -13.84 -2.92 -4.85
N LEU A 283 -13.03 -1.87 -4.97
CA LEU A 283 -13.27 -0.68 -5.79
C LEU A 283 -12.89 -0.90 -7.26
N THR A 284 -13.50 -1.91 -7.88
CA THR A 284 -13.19 -2.32 -9.27
C THR A 284 -13.51 -1.27 -10.33
N GLU A 285 -14.34 -0.28 -10.02
CA GLU A 285 -14.62 0.88 -10.89
C GLU A 285 -13.62 2.04 -10.66
N CYS A 286 -12.84 2.02 -9.57
CA CYS A 286 -11.80 3.02 -9.31
C CYS A 286 -10.48 2.66 -9.98
N GLN A 287 -10.47 2.66 -11.31
CA GLN A 287 -9.27 2.38 -12.09
C GLN A 287 -9.30 3.13 -13.42
N SER A 288 -8.16 3.11 -14.10
CA SER A 288 -8.05 3.69 -15.44
C SER A 288 -8.91 2.97 -16.48
N PRO A 289 -9.54 3.70 -17.41
CA PRO A 289 -10.13 3.11 -18.60
C PRO A 289 -9.08 2.69 -19.65
N GLU A 290 -7.81 3.08 -19.47
CA GLU A 290 -6.73 2.77 -20.40
C GLU A 290 -6.17 1.37 -20.13
N ALA A 291 -6.18 0.50 -21.15
CA ALA A 291 -5.78 -0.91 -21.04
C ALA A 291 -4.36 -1.14 -20.47
N GLY A 292 -3.47 -0.14 -20.56
CA GLY A 292 -2.12 -0.22 -19.99
C GLY A 292 -2.04 -0.03 -18.47
N TYR A 293 -3.16 0.29 -17.82
CA TYR A 293 -3.28 0.60 -16.40
C TYR A 293 -4.43 -0.20 -15.73
N GLU A 294 -5.10 -1.08 -16.47
CA GLU A 294 -6.16 -1.95 -15.96
C GLU A 294 -5.65 -2.82 -14.81
N GLY A 295 -6.46 -2.97 -13.77
CA GLY A 295 -6.15 -3.74 -12.57
C GLY A 295 -5.46 -2.96 -11.46
N VAL A 296 -5.02 -1.72 -11.70
CA VAL A 296 -4.56 -0.83 -10.62
C VAL A 296 -5.76 -0.07 -10.05
N LEU A 297 -6.21 -0.51 -8.89
CA LEU A 297 -7.41 -0.03 -8.22
C LEU A 297 -7.08 0.99 -7.11
N ALA A 298 -8.03 1.86 -6.83
CA ALA A 298 -8.04 2.74 -5.64
C ALA A 298 -6.78 3.61 -5.50
N MET A 299 -6.20 4.07 -6.61
CA MET A 299 -5.09 5.04 -6.57
C MET A 299 -5.56 6.45 -6.13
N THR A 300 -6.87 6.67 -6.17
CA THR A 300 -7.56 7.79 -5.52
C THR A 300 -8.50 7.22 -4.48
N GLY A 301 -8.71 7.94 -3.38
CA GLY A 301 -9.70 7.59 -2.38
C GLY A 301 -9.31 6.37 -1.57
N ASN A 302 -10.29 5.79 -0.88
CA ASN A 302 -10.07 4.80 0.16
C ASN A 302 -9.07 5.34 1.21
N ILE A 303 -7.76 5.19 1.05
CA ILE A 303 -6.75 5.80 1.92
C ILE A 303 -5.68 6.56 1.13
N ARG A 304 -5.08 7.58 1.77
CA ARG A 304 -3.85 8.18 1.26
C ARG A 304 -2.73 7.16 1.31
N GLU A 305 -1.77 7.30 0.42
CA GLU A 305 -0.67 6.36 0.30
C GLU A 305 0.68 7.03 0.51
N TRP A 306 1.43 6.54 1.49
CA TRP A 306 2.84 6.87 1.62
C TRP A 306 3.60 6.51 0.34
N ILE A 307 4.42 7.43 -0.15
CA ILE A 307 5.36 7.20 -1.24
C ILE A 307 6.80 7.47 -0.78
N HIS A 308 7.79 6.87 -1.44
CA HIS A 308 9.21 7.10 -1.19
C HIS A 308 9.63 8.48 -1.71
N SER A 309 9.16 9.52 -1.04
CA SER A 309 9.41 10.93 -1.33
C SER A 309 9.38 11.72 -0.02
N CYS A 310 10.56 12.10 0.49
CA CYS A 310 10.67 12.94 1.68
C CYS A 310 11.60 14.12 1.40
N SER A 311 11.31 15.26 2.04
CA SER A 311 12.10 16.51 1.98
C SER A 311 13.56 16.32 2.43
N SER A 312 13.83 15.32 3.26
CA SER A 312 15.16 14.87 3.64
C SER A 312 15.16 13.35 3.72
N SER A 313 16.25 12.72 3.27
CA SER A 313 16.42 11.27 3.36
C SER A 313 16.75 10.80 4.78
N THR A 314 17.41 11.63 5.59
CA THR A 314 17.96 11.20 6.89
C THR A 314 17.29 11.81 8.11
N ALA A 315 16.51 12.88 7.95
CA ALA A 315 15.87 13.54 9.09
C ALA A 315 14.63 12.76 9.54
N MET A 316 14.54 12.49 10.85
CA MET A 316 13.34 11.91 11.48
C MET A 316 12.11 12.78 11.25
N THR A 317 12.26 14.10 11.30
CA THR A 317 11.19 15.07 11.12
C THR A 317 11.02 15.48 9.66
N ALA A 318 11.54 14.69 8.71
CA ALA A 318 11.35 14.98 7.30
C ALA A 318 9.86 14.89 6.97
N ASP A 319 9.37 15.90 6.28
CA ASP A 319 8.08 15.85 5.61
C ASP A 319 8.14 14.86 4.45
N CYS A 320 7.22 13.90 4.42
CA CYS A 320 7.09 12.87 3.41
C CYS A 320 5.73 12.99 2.70
N LEU A 321 5.68 12.56 1.43
CA LEU A 321 4.45 12.63 0.66
C LEU A 321 3.53 11.45 0.98
N ALA A 322 2.26 11.78 1.19
CA ALA A 322 1.12 10.88 1.14
C ALA A 322 0.18 11.38 0.04
N VAL A 323 -0.33 10.51 -0.82
CA VAL A 323 -1.00 10.92 -2.08
C VAL A 323 -2.27 10.11 -2.32
N GLY A 324 -3.12 10.55 -3.26
CA GLY A 324 -4.35 9.85 -3.66
C GLY A 324 -5.62 10.26 -2.90
N GLY A 325 -5.50 10.98 -1.80
CA GLY A 325 -6.65 11.33 -0.95
C GLY A 325 -7.22 10.12 -0.22
N ALA A 326 -8.25 10.32 0.60
CA ALA A 326 -8.84 9.28 1.44
C ALA A 326 -10.35 9.45 1.67
N TYR A 327 -10.95 8.45 2.29
CA TYR A 327 -12.38 8.41 2.67
C TYR A 327 -12.81 9.50 3.66
N LEU A 328 -11.86 10.13 4.39
CA LEU A 328 -12.10 11.21 5.36
C LEU A 328 -11.90 12.61 4.78
N ASP A 329 -11.43 12.70 3.54
CA ASP A 329 -11.19 13.99 2.92
C ASP A 329 -12.54 14.66 2.61
N ASN A 330 -12.55 15.98 2.56
CA ASN A 330 -13.79 16.76 2.39
C ASN A 330 -13.75 17.65 1.13
N ASP A 331 -12.65 17.60 0.39
CA ASP A 331 -12.40 18.42 -0.77
C ASP A 331 -12.01 17.55 -1.97
N TRP A 332 -12.78 17.64 -3.05
CA TRP A 332 -12.62 16.79 -4.24
C TRP A 332 -11.22 16.87 -4.88
N PHE A 333 -10.49 17.98 -4.69
CA PHE A 333 -9.16 18.12 -5.28
C PHE A 333 -8.10 17.30 -4.53
N GLU A 334 -8.36 16.86 -3.30
CA GLU A 334 -7.40 16.09 -2.52
C GLU A 334 -7.14 14.70 -3.08
N GLY A 335 -8.10 14.17 -3.83
CA GLY A 335 -8.02 12.89 -4.51
C GLY A 335 -7.35 12.95 -5.87
N GLN A 336 -7.02 14.14 -6.38
CA GLN A 336 -6.38 14.25 -7.69
C GLN A 336 -4.99 13.61 -7.65
N CYS A 337 -4.62 12.91 -8.72
CA CYS A 337 -3.31 12.27 -8.85
C CYS A 337 -2.16 13.27 -8.71
N ASN A 338 -2.36 14.54 -9.08
CA ASN A 338 -1.37 15.61 -8.97
C ASN A 338 -1.52 16.45 -7.69
N TYR A 339 -2.27 15.99 -6.69
CA TYR A 339 -2.36 16.68 -5.40
C TYR A 339 -1.40 16.05 -4.39
N PRO A 340 -0.40 16.80 -3.90
CA PRO A 340 0.51 16.30 -2.88
C PRO A 340 -0.06 16.58 -1.49
N ASN A 341 -0.20 15.54 -0.66
CA ASN A 341 -0.31 15.74 0.79
C ASN A 341 1.06 15.50 1.42
N THR A 342 1.37 16.30 2.45
CA THR A 342 2.66 16.25 3.11
C THR A 342 2.43 16.02 4.59
N LEU A 343 3.01 14.94 5.10
CA LEU A 343 2.90 14.53 6.48
C LEU A 343 4.29 14.29 7.05
N PRO A 344 4.53 14.57 8.35
CA PRO A 344 5.77 14.18 8.99
C PRO A 344 5.99 12.68 8.83
N ARG A 345 7.23 12.25 8.58
CA ARG A 345 7.62 10.84 8.50
C ARG A 345 7.11 9.98 9.67
N THR A 346 7.03 10.59 10.85
CA THR A 346 6.60 9.96 12.11
C THR A 346 5.08 9.91 12.27
N SER A 347 4.31 10.43 11.30
CA SER A 347 2.86 10.52 11.40
C SER A 347 2.22 9.16 11.23
N THR A 348 1.30 8.82 12.12
CA THR A 348 0.40 7.68 12.00
C THR A 348 -1.03 8.21 12.00
N ASN A 349 -1.82 7.91 10.97
CA ASN A 349 -3.22 8.33 10.93
C ASN A 349 -4.11 7.24 10.31
N ALA A 350 -5.41 7.31 10.60
CA ALA A 350 -6.37 6.26 10.23
C ALA A 350 -6.74 6.26 8.74
N SER A 351 -6.34 7.28 7.98
CA SER A 351 -6.64 7.47 6.57
C SER A 351 -5.41 7.47 5.66
N THR A 352 -4.27 7.01 6.17
CA THR A 352 -3.01 6.88 5.43
C THR A 352 -2.45 5.48 5.64
N GLY A 353 -2.20 4.80 4.53
CA GLY A 353 -1.52 3.53 4.44
C GLY A 353 -0.54 3.56 3.27
N PHE A 354 -0.45 2.47 2.50
CA PHE A 354 0.54 2.38 1.43
C PHE A 354 0.27 1.20 0.48
N ARG A 355 0.97 1.24 -0.65
CA ARG A 355 1.15 0.12 -1.58
C ARG A 355 2.60 0.04 -2.03
N CYS A 356 3.03 -1.13 -2.52
CA CYS A 356 4.40 -1.33 -2.97
C CYS A 356 4.52 -1.31 -4.50
N CYS A 357 5.74 -1.05 -4.97
CA CYS A 357 6.15 -1.09 -6.36
C CYS A 357 7.36 -2.02 -6.54
N GLU A 358 7.54 -2.56 -7.75
CA GLU A 358 8.68 -3.40 -8.15
C GLU A 358 9.28 -2.84 -9.45
N VAL A 359 10.60 -2.89 -9.59
CA VAL A 359 11.29 -2.51 -10.84
C VAL A 359 11.83 -3.78 -11.45
N ARG A 360 11.67 -3.91 -12.77
CA ARG A 360 12.24 -4.99 -13.56
C ARG A 360 13.21 -4.44 -14.60
#